data_AF-A0A5P9X1I4-F1
#
_entry.id   AF-A0A5P9X1I4-F1
#
_cell.length_a   1.000
_cell.length_b   1.000
_cell.length_c   1.000
_cell.angle_alpha   90.00
_cell.angle_beta   90.00
_cell.angle_gamma   90.00
#
_symmetry.space_group_name_H-M   'P 1'
#
loop_
_entity.id
_entity.type
_entity.pdbx_description
1 polymer ?
#
loop_
_entity_poly.entity_id
_entity_poly.type
_entity_poly.pdbx_seq_one_letter_code
_entity_poly.pdbx_strand_id
1 'polypeptide(L)'
;MRSAWNERPAYDRNNPSRTAPLVVNYDLDQLKVGENRVVVGRKDGYDLHHRDIAPGDGWSRALCTSECAWPQGADLCVLVEWYPDREVGSDWAARVQAVTDGLRSLDYVVEWAGRPMDPAKDLHADLLVYRMEPGKTPSRRPGDAWAHVPSPRTYRWPEKSPLELLEGWLRQTKPVRNGRRLGVWDVATALWPPEADRCGLARWWPADGSADAVNADLREMALTMWEVGYRVRTQERSLPDVVESVDLLVYREAAADAVA
;
A
#
# COMPACT_ATOMS: atom_id res chain seq x y z
N MET A 1 5.76 9.50 17.39
CA MET A 1 5.95 8.91 16.05
C MET A 1 7.42 9.06 15.68
N ARG A 2 8.16 7.96 15.45
CA ARG A 2 9.54 8.05 14.95
C ARG A 2 9.47 7.96 13.43
N SER A 3 9.80 9.05 12.74
CA SER A 3 10.11 9.00 11.31
C SER A 3 11.26 8.02 11.10
N ALA A 4 11.32 7.36 9.94
CA ALA A 4 12.50 6.59 9.55
C ALA A 4 13.76 7.48 9.50
N TRP A 5 13.58 8.80 9.42
CA TRP A 5 14.64 9.79 9.39
C TRP A 5 14.71 10.58 10.69
N ASN A 6 15.89 10.57 11.31
CA ASN A 6 16.19 11.44 12.44
C ASN A 6 16.63 12.84 11.99
N GLU A 7 17.16 12.94 10.77
CA GLU A 7 17.67 14.16 10.15
C GLU A 7 17.55 14.05 8.62
N ARG A 8 17.60 15.19 7.93
CA ARG A 8 17.58 15.23 6.47
C ARG A 8 18.89 14.66 5.92
N PRO A 9 18.86 13.65 5.04
CA PRO A 9 20.07 13.11 4.43
C PRO A 9 20.87 14.19 3.69
N ALA A 10 22.20 14.12 3.77
CA ALA A 10 23.07 14.98 3.00
C ALA A 10 23.10 14.55 1.52
N TYR A 11 23.00 15.53 0.62
CA TYR A 11 23.20 15.29 -0.80
C TYR A 11 24.69 15.29 -1.15
N ASP A 12 25.17 14.23 -1.80
CA ASP A 12 26.54 14.13 -2.33
C ASP A 12 26.50 14.18 -3.86
N ARG A 13 26.96 15.29 -4.42
CA ARG A 13 27.03 15.50 -5.87
C ARG A 13 27.98 14.53 -6.58
N ASN A 14 28.95 13.94 -5.88
CA ASN A 14 29.84 12.92 -6.44
C ASN A 14 29.21 11.52 -6.39
N ASN A 15 28.08 11.37 -5.69
CA ASN A 15 27.32 10.13 -5.63
C ASN A 15 25.81 10.39 -5.76
N PRO A 16 25.38 10.99 -6.88
CA PRO A 16 24.02 11.48 -7.03
C PRO A 16 22.99 10.35 -7.00
N SER A 17 23.29 9.24 -7.69
CA SER A 17 22.39 8.09 -7.79
C SER A 17 22.07 7.45 -6.44
N ARG A 18 22.98 7.53 -5.47
CA ARG A 18 22.78 7.00 -4.12
C ARG A 18 22.13 8.01 -3.18
N THR A 19 22.49 9.29 -3.26
CA THR A 19 22.09 10.28 -2.27
C THR A 19 20.85 11.09 -2.66
N ALA A 20 20.62 11.34 -3.95
CA ALA A 20 19.45 12.08 -4.41
C ALA A 20 18.12 11.41 -4.01
N PRO A 21 17.93 10.09 -4.18
CA PRO A 21 16.67 9.46 -3.78
C PRO A 21 16.42 9.53 -2.27
N LEU A 22 17.47 9.50 -1.44
CA LEU A 22 17.32 9.58 0.01
C LEU A 22 16.82 10.96 0.45
N VAL A 23 17.36 12.02 -0.15
CA VAL A 23 16.95 13.40 0.10
C VAL A 23 15.48 13.60 -0.30
N VAL A 24 15.10 13.14 -1.49
CA VAL A 24 13.72 13.32 -1.97
C VAL A 24 12.74 12.43 -1.22
N ASN A 25 13.11 11.20 -0.83
CA ASN A 25 12.26 10.37 0.03
C ASN A 25 12.03 11.00 1.42
N TYR A 26 13.06 11.61 2.00
CA TYR A 26 12.91 12.38 3.24
C TYR A 26 11.88 13.51 3.06
N ASP A 27 12.01 14.28 1.98
CA ASP A 27 11.13 15.40 1.69
C ASP A 27 9.68 14.93 1.43
N LEU A 28 9.48 13.80 0.73
CA LEU A 28 8.16 13.16 0.54
C LEU A 28 7.53 12.70 1.87
N ASP A 29 8.32 12.20 2.82
CA ASP A 29 7.82 11.84 4.15
C ASP A 29 7.41 13.08 4.96
N GLN A 30 8.14 14.20 4.83
CA GLN A 30 7.73 15.46 5.46
C GLN A 30 6.40 15.97 4.89
N LEU A 31 6.15 15.73 3.60
CA LEU A 31 4.90 16.01 2.92
C LEU A 31 3.78 15.00 3.23
N LYS A 32 4.02 13.99 4.09
CA LYS A 32 3.04 12.95 4.46
C LYS A 32 2.51 12.15 3.26
N VAL A 33 3.37 11.96 2.26
CA VAL A 33 3.09 11.17 1.06
C VAL A 33 4.22 10.21 0.73
N GLY A 34 5.18 9.99 1.63
CA GLY A 34 6.35 9.14 1.38
C GLY A 34 6.14 7.67 1.77
N GLU A 35 6.96 6.78 1.19
CA GLU A 35 6.86 5.33 1.37
C GLU A 35 7.10 4.85 2.80
N ASN A 36 7.85 5.62 3.60
CA ASN A 36 8.40 5.14 4.85
C ASN A 36 7.32 4.90 5.91
N ARG A 37 7.44 3.75 6.58
CA ARG A 37 6.51 3.37 7.65
C ARG A 37 7.00 3.93 8.98
N VAL A 38 6.10 4.59 9.69
CA VAL A 38 6.33 5.05 11.05
C VAL A 38 5.82 4.03 12.06
N VAL A 39 6.45 3.97 13.23
CA VAL A 39 5.92 3.17 14.34
C VAL A 39 4.67 3.88 14.88
N VAL A 40 3.50 3.25 14.71
CA VAL A 40 2.21 3.73 15.21
C VAL A 40 1.80 3.10 16.53
N GLY A 41 2.44 2.01 16.94
CA GLY A 41 2.16 1.35 18.20
C GLY A 41 3.12 0.22 18.51
N ARG A 42 2.89 -0.45 19.64
CA ARG A 42 3.58 -1.68 20.02
C ARG A 42 2.56 -2.72 20.45
N LYS A 43 2.69 -3.95 19.96
CA LYS A 43 1.87 -5.09 20.38
C LYS A 43 2.77 -6.31 20.56
N ASP A 44 2.70 -6.93 21.74
CA ASP A 44 3.45 -8.15 22.10
C ASP A 44 4.98 -8.06 21.89
N GLY A 45 5.55 -6.88 22.14
CA GLY A 45 6.99 -6.63 21.95
C GLY A 45 7.41 -6.31 20.51
N TYR A 46 6.48 -6.26 19.56
CA TYR A 46 6.71 -5.87 18.18
C TYR A 46 6.25 -4.43 17.92
N ASP A 47 7.05 -3.69 17.16
CA ASP A 47 6.66 -2.36 16.66
C ASP A 47 5.62 -2.55 15.53
N LEU A 48 4.47 -1.88 15.66
CA LEU A 48 3.46 -1.78 14.62
C LEU A 48 3.81 -0.62 13.72
N HIS A 49 4.00 -0.89 12.44
CA HIS A 49 4.39 0.09 11.45
C HIS A 49 3.23 0.42 10.52
N HIS A 50 2.90 1.70 10.35
CA HIS A 50 1.93 2.19 9.37
C HIS A 50 2.52 3.39 8.64
N ARG A 51 2.02 3.72 7.45
CA ARG A 51 2.35 4.99 6.81
C ARG A 51 1.51 6.09 7.44
N ASP A 52 2.14 7.20 7.80
CA ASP A 52 1.39 8.38 8.27
C ASP A 52 0.88 9.16 7.07
N ILE A 53 -0.09 8.57 6.37
CA ILE A 53 -0.69 9.06 5.13
C ILE A 53 -2.20 9.01 5.33
N ALA A 54 -2.88 10.10 4.98
CA ALA A 54 -4.33 10.15 5.06
C ALA A 54 -4.97 9.19 4.02
N PRO A 55 -6.09 8.53 4.36
CA PRO A 55 -6.79 7.66 3.42
C PRO A 55 -7.09 8.38 2.10
N GLY A 56 -6.80 7.72 0.98
CA GLY A 56 -7.06 8.25 -0.37
C GLY A 56 -5.95 9.14 -0.93
N ASP A 57 -4.93 9.49 -0.15
CA ASP A 57 -3.81 10.32 -0.61
C ASP A 57 -2.83 9.54 -1.50
N GLY A 58 -2.75 8.23 -1.31
CA GLY A 58 -1.72 7.41 -1.95
C GLY A 58 -0.33 7.67 -1.36
N TRP A 59 0.70 7.03 -1.90
CA TRP A 59 2.06 7.14 -1.38
C TRP A 59 3.07 7.23 -2.52
N SER A 60 4.23 7.80 -2.23
CA SER A 60 5.25 8.13 -3.21
C SER A 60 6.61 7.58 -2.78
N ARG A 61 7.44 7.25 -3.75
CA ARG A 61 8.86 6.97 -3.51
C ARG A 61 9.73 7.57 -4.59
N ALA A 62 10.91 8.03 -4.19
CA ALA A 62 11.94 8.50 -5.08
C ALA A 62 12.92 7.35 -5.41
N LEU A 63 13.21 7.19 -6.69
CA LEU A 63 14.15 6.24 -7.28
C LEU A 63 15.26 6.99 -8.00
N CYS A 64 16.43 6.35 -8.13
CA CYS A 64 17.49 6.92 -8.95
C CYS A 64 17.04 6.96 -10.43
N THR A 65 17.41 8.03 -11.12
CA THR A 65 17.25 8.12 -12.57
C THR A 65 18.61 8.20 -13.24
N SER A 66 18.71 7.66 -14.45
CA SER A 66 19.94 7.68 -15.23
C SER A 66 20.34 9.11 -15.56
N GLU A 67 21.64 9.44 -15.51
CA GLU A 67 22.15 10.78 -15.86
C GLU A 67 21.73 11.24 -17.26
N CYS A 68 21.51 10.32 -18.20
CA CYS A 68 21.00 10.66 -19.53
C CYS A 68 19.58 11.24 -19.52
N ALA A 69 18.80 11.00 -18.47
CA ALA A 69 17.47 11.58 -18.26
C ALA A 69 17.52 12.91 -17.50
N TRP A 70 18.69 13.38 -17.08
CA TRP A 70 18.82 14.60 -16.29
C TRP A 70 18.66 15.84 -17.18
N PRO A 71 17.85 16.83 -16.75
CA PRO A 71 17.84 18.13 -17.41
C PRO A 71 19.24 18.77 -17.36
N GLN A 72 19.60 19.48 -18.42
CA GLN A 72 20.88 20.18 -18.46
C GLN A 72 20.93 21.25 -17.36
N GLY A 73 21.97 21.19 -16.52
CA GLY A 73 22.12 22.10 -15.38
C GLY A 73 21.34 21.68 -14.13
N ALA A 74 20.73 20.49 -14.11
CA ALA A 74 20.23 19.90 -12.89
C ALA A 74 21.41 19.42 -12.02
N ASP A 75 21.37 19.73 -10.73
CA ASP A 75 22.36 19.25 -9.75
C ASP A 75 21.89 17.98 -9.05
N LEU A 76 20.59 17.68 -9.10
CA LEU A 76 19.92 16.52 -8.51
C LEU A 76 18.75 16.13 -9.43
N CYS A 77 18.58 14.84 -9.72
CA CYS A 77 17.43 14.36 -10.49
C CYS A 77 17.05 12.93 -10.04
N VAL A 78 15.75 12.69 -9.88
CA VAL A 78 15.17 11.40 -9.47
C VAL A 78 13.87 11.15 -10.22
N LEU A 79 13.46 9.89 -10.27
CA LEU A 79 12.11 9.49 -10.66
C LEU A 79 11.28 9.32 -9.38
N VAL A 80 10.16 10.02 -9.26
CA VAL A 80 9.19 9.82 -8.18
C VAL A 80 8.01 9.04 -8.73
N GLU A 81 7.78 7.86 -8.16
CA GLU A 81 6.60 7.05 -8.44
C GLU A 81 5.55 7.35 -7.37
N TRP A 82 4.34 7.76 -7.75
CA TRP A 82 3.18 7.89 -6.87
C TRP A 82 2.18 6.77 -7.11
N TYR A 83 1.76 6.10 -6.06
CA TYR A 83 0.81 4.99 -6.04
C TYR A 83 -0.50 5.44 -5.41
N PRO A 84 -1.66 5.20 -6.05
CA PRO A 84 -2.95 5.50 -5.44
C PRO A 84 -3.21 4.59 -4.24
N ASP A 85 -4.00 5.11 -3.30
CA ASP A 85 -4.62 4.28 -2.26
C ASP A 85 -5.68 3.39 -2.92
N ARG A 86 -5.44 2.07 -2.90
CA ARG A 86 -6.35 1.10 -3.51
C ARG A 86 -7.47 0.66 -2.60
N GLU A 87 -7.36 0.95 -1.31
CA GLU A 87 -8.34 0.49 -0.32
C GLU A 87 -9.57 1.40 -0.32
N VAL A 88 -9.36 2.72 -0.38
CA VAL A 88 -10.45 3.71 -0.43
C VAL A 88 -10.57 4.42 -1.78
N GLY A 89 -9.58 4.25 -2.66
CA GLY A 89 -9.50 4.96 -3.93
C GLY A 89 -8.86 6.34 -3.79
N SER A 90 -8.18 6.79 -4.84
CA SER A 90 -7.58 8.12 -4.91
C SER A 90 -8.16 8.91 -6.07
N ASP A 91 -8.41 10.21 -5.86
CA ASP A 91 -8.54 11.15 -6.96
C ASP A 91 -7.14 11.37 -7.56
N TRP A 92 -6.82 10.61 -8.60
CA TRP A 92 -5.51 10.64 -9.26
C TRP A 92 -5.08 12.05 -9.66
N ALA A 93 -5.98 12.83 -10.27
CA ALA A 93 -5.63 14.15 -10.78
C ALA A 93 -5.31 15.10 -9.61
N ALA A 94 -6.18 15.14 -8.61
CA ALA A 94 -5.98 16.01 -7.44
C ALA A 94 -4.75 15.58 -6.62
N ARG A 95 -4.52 14.28 -6.44
CA ARG A 95 -3.41 13.78 -5.62
C ARG A 95 -2.06 13.94 -6.27
N VAL A 96 -1.94 13.67 -7.56
CA VAL A 96 -0.66 13.92 -8.23
C VAL A 96 -0.38 15.42 -8.35
N GLN A 97 -1.41 16.25 -8.51
CA GLN A 97 -1.26 17.71 -8.42
C GLN A 97 -0.78 18.14 -7.03
N ALA A 98 -1.34 17.59 -5.95
CA ALA A 98 -0.89 17.89 -4.59
C ALA A 98 0.56 17.47 -4.33
N VAL A 99 0.98 16.28 -4.78
CA VAL A 99 2.39 15.83 -4.69
C VAL A 99 3.31 16.77 -5.47
N THR A 100 2.87 17.16 -6.68
CA THR A 100 3.60 18.08 -7.54
C THR A 100 3.80 19.45 -6.87
N ASP A 101 2.74 20.02 -6.31
CA ASP A 101 2.78 21.33 -5.64
C ASP A 101 3.59 21.26 -4.34
N GLY A 102 3.47 20.17 -3.58
CA GLY A 102 4.28 19.91 -2.39
C GLY A 102 5.77 19.89 -2.71
N LEU A 103 6.19 19.15 -3.74
CA LEU A 103 7.59 19.11 -4.18
C LEU A 103 8.06 20.46 -4.72
N ARG A 104 7.24 21.18 -5.49
CA ARG A 104 7.56 22.53 -5.97
C ARG A 104 7.75 23.54 -4.84
N SER A 105 7.03 23.39 -3.73
CA SER A 105 7.21 24.23 -2.54
C SER A 105 8.57 24.03 -1.85
N LEU A 106 9.29 22.96 -2.20
CA LEU A 106 10.62 22.62 -1.72
C LEU A 106 11.72 22.88 -2.76
N ASP A 107 11.46 23.80 -3.69
CA ASP A 107 12.35 24.23 -4.78
C ASP A 107 12.71 23.13 -5.80
N TYR A 108 11.91 22.06 -5.88
CA TYR A 108 12.02 21.09 -6.96
C TYR A 108 11.25 21.54 -8.20
N VAL A 109 11.78 21.16 -9.36
CA VAL A 109 11.05 21.17 -10.61
C VAL A 109 10.47 19.78 -10.82
N VAL A 110 9.18 19.75 -11.15
CA VAL A 110 8.41 18.52 -11.32
C VAL A 110 7.82 18.51 -12.72
N GLU A 111 8.16 17.47 -13.47
CA GLU A 111 7.65 17.19 -14.80
C GLU A 111 6.98 15.81 -14.82
N TRP A 112 5.91 15.68 -15.59
CA TRP A 112 5.32 14.37 -15.89
C TRP A 112 6.27 13.56 -16.76
N ALA A 113 6.60 12.34 -16.33
CA ALA A 113 7.44 11.47 -17.12
C ALA A 113 6.60 10.69 -18.14
N GLY A 114 6.85 10.90 -19.43
CA GLY A 114 6.31 10.06 -20.49
C GLY A 114 4.92 10.46 -21.01
N ARG A 115 4.05 9.45 -21.19
CA ARG A 115 2.72 9.62 -21.83
C ARG A 115 1.70 10.17 -20.83
N PRO A 116 0.60 10.79 -21.31
CA PRO A 116 -0.56 11.06 -20.46
C PRO A 116 -1.00 9.79 -19.74
N MET A 117 -1.24 9.91 -18.44
CA MET A 117 -1.66 8.81 -17.60
C MET A 117 -3.13 8.48 -17.82
N ASP A 118 -3.45 7.20 -17.70
CA ASP A 118 -4.78 6.64 -17.73
C ASP A 118 -5.04 5.96 -16.38
N PRO A 119 -5.75 6.61 -15.44
CA PRO A 119 -6.04 6.03 -14.12
C PRO A 119 -6.75 4.67 -14.17
N ALA A 120 -7.39 4.32 -15.29
CA ALA A 120 -8.04 3.02 -15.45
C ALA A 120 -7.06 1.89 -15.83
N LYS A 121 -5.86 2.23 -16.32
CA LYS A 121 -4.86 1.27 -16.80
C LYS A 121 -3.54 1.33 -16.06
N ASP A 122 -3.20 2.49 -15.53
CA ASP A 122 -1.92 2.75 -14.90
C ASP A 122 -1.98 2.40 -13.40
N LEU A 123 -0.90 1.79 -12.91
CA LEU A 123 -0.81 1.35 -11.51
C LEU A 123 -0.24 2.42 -10.59
N HIS A 124 0.44 3.42 -11.17
CA HIS A 124 1.11 4.52 -10.52
C HIS A 124 1.32 5.66 -11.53
N ALA A 125 1.75 6.81 -11.02
CA ALA A 125 2.17 7.97 -11.76
C ALA A 125 3.67 8.15 -11.67
N ASP A 126 4.32 8.43 -12.80
CA ASP A 126 5.75 8.73 -12.87
C ASP A 126 5.99 10.23 -13.02
N LEU A 127 6.75 10.78 -12.07
CA LEU A 127 7.15 12.18 -12.05
C LEU A 127 8.67 12.27 -12.12
N LEU A 128 9.20 13.06 -13.03
CA LEU A 128 10.60 13.45 -12.97
C LEU A 128 10.74 14.65 -12.05
N VAL A 129 11.56 14.48 -11.01
CA VAL A 129 11.78 15.50 -9.98
C VAL A 129 13.24 15.85 -9.96
N TYR A 130 13.55 17.12 -10.13
CA TYR A 130 14.94 17.57 -10.20
C TYR A 130 15.11 18.95 -9.59
N ARG A 131 16.34 19.29 -9.25
CA ARG A 131 16.72 20.62 -8.77
C ARG A 131 17.77 21.20 -9.71
N MET A 132 17.61 22.47 -10.04
CA MET A 132 18.54 23.20 -10.90
C MET A 132 19.71 23.75 -10.08
N GLU A 133 20.89 23.81 -10.69
CA GLU A 133 21.98 24.60 -10.12
C GLU A 133 21.56 26.07 -9.95
N PRO A 134 22.08 26.78 -8.93
CA PRO A 134 21.80 28.19 -8.71
C PRO A 134 22.02 29.03 -9.98
N GLY A 135 21.00 29.82 -10.35
CA GLY A 135 21.04 30.68 -11.54
C GLY A 135 20.79 29.97 -12.87
N LYS A 136 20.51 28.66 -12.87
CA LYS A 136 20.03 27.94 -14.06
C LYS A 136 18.50 27.91 -14.08
N THR A 137 17.94 28.09 -15.27
CA THR A 137 16.51 27.91 -15.52
C THR A 137 16.26 26.56 -16.17
N PRO A 138 15.16 25.86 -15.82
CA PRO A 138 14.77 24.63 -16.51
C PRO A 138 14.65 24.87 -18.01
N SER A 139 15.28 24.02 -18.82
CA SER A 139 15.11 24.09 -20.26
C SER A 139 13.80 23.40 -20.67
N ARG A 140 13.13 23.94 -21.70
CA ARG A 140 11.95 23.28 -22.27
C ARG A 140 12.41 21.99 -22.95
N ARG A 141 11.93 20.84 -22.49
CA ARG A 141 12.32 19.54 -23.05
C ARG A 141 11.57 19.23 -24.35
N PRO A 142 12.24 18.56 -25.31
CA PRO A 142 11.54 18.03 -26.48
C PRO A 142 10.60 16.89 -26.06
N GLY A 143 9.54 16.65 -26.84
CA GLY A 143 8.47 15.70 -26.48
C GLY A 143 8.94 14.24 -26.35
N ASP A 144 10.09 13.90 -26.92
CA ASP A 144 10.72 12.57 -26.90
C ASP A 144 11.75 12.41 -25.77
N ALA A 145 11.98 13.44 -24.93
CA ALA A 145 12.95 13.41 -23.83
C ALA A 145 12.70 12.26 -22.83
N TRP A 146 11.49 11.70 -22.85
CA TRP A 146 11.05 10.61 -21.99
C TRP A 146 11.38 9.21 -22.51
N ALA A 147 11.89 9.07 -23.73
CA ALA A 147 12.22 7.77 -24.34
C ALA A 147 13.28 6.98 -23.57
N HIS A 148 14.07 7.67 -22.72
CA HIS A 148 15.15 7.08 -21.91
C HIS A 148 14.77 6.89 -20.45
N VAL A 149 13.58 7.33 -20.03
CA VAL A 149 13.06 6.95 -18.72
C VAL A 149 12.76 5.45 -18.77
N PRO A 150 13.30 4.65 -17.84
CA PRO A 150 13.01 3.22 -17.82
C PRO A 150 11.51 3.00 -17.85
N SER A 151 11.04 2.05 -18.67
CA SER A 151 9.63 1.68 -18.62
C SER A 151 9.27 1.34 -17.18
N PRO A 152 8.06 1.74 -16.72
CA PRO A 152 7.59 1.44 -15.39
C PRO A 152 7.89 -0.01 -15.08
N ARG A 153 8.69 -0.27 -14.03
CA ARG A 153 8.84 -1.65 -13.59
C ARG A 153 7.45 -2.10 -13.20
N THR A 154 7.04 -3.30 -13.63
CA THR A 154 5.90 -3.99 -13.01
C THR A 154 6.32 -4.44 -11.62
N TYR A 155 6.62 -3.48 -10.77
CA TYR A 155 6.88 -3.71 -9.38
C TYR A 155 5.52 -3.82 -8.71
N ARG A 156 5.00 -5.06 -8.67
CA ARG A 156 3.94 -5.41 -7.73
C ARG A 156 4.57 -5.34 -6.34
N TRP A 157 4.47 -4.18 -5.70
CA TRP A 157 4.62 -4.14 -4.26
C TRP A 157 3.53 -5.07 -3.69
N PRO A 158 3.86 -6.01 -2.79
CA PRO A 158 2.86 -6.78 -2.09
C PRO A 158 2.25 -5.86 -1.04
N GLU A 159 1.50 -4.84 -1.47
CA GLU A 159 0.29 -4.52 -0.72
C GLU A 159 -0.51 -5.79 -0.82
N LYS A 160 -0.36 -6.63 0.22
CA LYS A 160 -1.15 -7.82 0.34
C LYS A 160 -2.57 -7.35 0.10
N SER A 161 -3.19 -7.84 -0.97
CA SER A 161 -4.58 -7.51 -1.23
C SER A 161 -5.35 -7.73 0.08
N PRO A 162 -6.44 -7.00 0.36
CA PRO A 162 -7.24 -7.26 1.56
C PRO A 162 -7.48 -8.76 1.83
N LEU A 163 -7.61 -9.55 0.75
CA LEU A 163 -7.68 -11.01 0.77
C LEU A 163 -6.38 -11.71 1.20
N GLU A 164 -5.21 -11.29 0.72
CA GLU A 164 -3.91 -11.82 1.17
C GLU A 164 -3.60 -11.44 2.63
N LEU A 165 -4.08 -10.29 3.11
CA LEU A 165 -4.01 -9.93 4.53
C LEU A 165 -4.90 -10.85 5.36
N LEU A 166 -6.15 -11.02 4.93
CA LEU A 166 -7.13 -11.91 5.56
C LEU A 166 -6.64 -13.37 5.58
N GLU A 167 -6.12 -13.87 4.46
CA GLU A 167 -5.50 -15.19 4.39
C GLU A 167 -4.29 -15.29 5.32
N GLY A 168 -3.45 -14.26 5.36
CA GLY A 168 -2.31 -14.17 6.26
C GLY A 168 -2.69 -14.24 7.74
N TRP A 169 -3.79 -13.60 8.14
CA TRP A 169 -4.30 -13.67 9.51
C TRP A 169 -4.93 -15.02 9.83
N LEU A 170 -5.78 -15.55 8.94
CA LEU A 170 -6.38 -16.87 9.10
C LEU A 170 -5.31 -17.96 9.24
N ARG A 171 -4.22 -17.90 8.45
CA ARG A 171 -3.08 -18.83 8.55
C ARG A 171 -2.32 -18.77 9.87
N GLN A 172 -2.49 -17.73 10.68
CA GLN A 172 -1.88 -17.65 12.02
C GLN A 172 -2.73 -18.35 13.09
N THR A 173 -4.02 -18.57 12.82
CA THR A 173 -4.88 -19.32 13.75
C THR A 173 -4.40 -20.76 13.88
N LYS A 174 -4.45 -21.34 15.08
CA LYS A 174 -4.08 -22.75 15.30
C LYS A 174 -4.95 -23.69 14.45
N PRO A 175 -6.26 -23.46 14.28
CA PRO A 175 -7.10 -24.35 13.47
C PRO A 175 -6.73 -24.39 11.99
N VAL A 176 -6.33 -23.26 11.39
CA VAL A 176 -5.83 -23.29 10.00
C VAL A 176 -4.47 -23.96 9.91
N ARG A 177 -3.56 -23.73 10.87
CA ARG A 177 -2.23 -24.37 10.89
C ARG A 177 -2.30 -25.89 11.02
N ASN A 178 -3.26 -26.37 11.81
CA ASN A 178 -3.46 -27.80 12.03
C ASN A 178 -4.39 -28.42 10.98
N GLY A 179 -5.20 -27.62 10.29
CA GLY A 179 -6.13 -28.05 9.25
C GLY A 179 -5.43 -28.52 7.98
N ARG A 180 -6.21 -29.07 7.05
CA ARG A 180 -5.70 -29.63 5.79
C ARG A 180 -5.45 -28.56 4.74
N ARG A 181 -6.33 -27.56 4.69
CA ARG A 181 -6.30 -26.52 3.64
C ARG A 181 -7.08 -25.27 4.08
N LEU A 182 -6.67 -24.14 3.52
CA LEU A 182 -7.42 -22.89 3.49
C LEU A 182 -7.42 -22.35 2.06
N GLY A 183 -8.56 -21.84 1.61
CA GLY A 183 -8.69 -21.01 0.42
C GLY A 183 -9.43 -19.72 0.79
N VAL A 184 -9.00 -18.59 0.22
CA VAL A 184 -9.63 -17.28 0.42
C VAL A 184 -9.90 -16.67 -0.93
N TRP A 185 -11.09 -16.11 -1.12
CA TRP A 185 -11.52 -15.50 -2.38
C TRP A 185 -12.30 -14.24 -2.12
N ASP A 186 -12.35 -13.39 -3.16
CA ASP A 186 -13.25 -12.26 -3.18
C ASP A 186 -14.70 -12.73 -3.23
N VAL A 187 -15.59 -11.93 -2.67
CA VAL A 187 -17.03 -12.17 -2.68
C VAL A 187 -17.72 -10.92 -3.18
N ALA A 188 -18.73 -11.07 -4.03
CA ALA A 188 -19.45 -9.93 -4.59
C ALA A 188 -20.00 -9.03 -3.46
N THR A 189 -19.85 -7.71 -3.61
CA THR A 189 -20.26 -6.70 -2.61
C THR A 189 -21.73 -6.81 -2.20
N ALA A 190 -22.59 -7.30 -3.10
CA ALA A 190 -24.00 -7.60 -2.82
C ALA A 190 -24.23 -8.69 -1.75
N LEU A 191 -23.19 -9.47 -1.40
CA LEU A 191 -23.23 -10.52 -0.38
C LEU A 191 -22.53 -10.11 0.91
N TRP A 192 -22.02 -8.87 0.99
CA TRP A 192 -21.33 -8.38 2.18
C TRP A 192 -22.36 -8.07 3.29
N PRO A 193 -21.98 -8.21 4.56
CA PRO A 193 -22.73 -7.60 5.65
C PRO A 193 -22.81 -6.08 5.41
N PRO A 194 -23.96 -5.43 5.69
CA PRO A 194 -24.13 -4.00 5.42
C PRO A 194 -23.14 -3.11 6.18
N GLU A 195 -22.63 -3.58 7.31
CA GLU A 195 -21.63 -2.91 8.12
C GLU A 195 -20.18 -3.12 7.64
N ALA A 196 -19.94 -3.96 6.64
CA ALA A 196 -18.59 -4.34 6.23
C ALA A 196 -17.93 -3.32 5.29
N ASP A 197 -16.70 -2.89 5.60
CA ASP A 197 -15.84 -2.12 4.68
C ASP A 197 -14.87 -3.01 3.89
N ARG A 198 -14.70 -4.27 4.33
CA ARG A 198 -13.95 -5.33 3.65
C ARG A 198 -14.60 -6.66 3.92
N CYS A 199 -14.63 -7.53 2.91
CA CYS A 199 -15.17 -8.87 3.05
C CYS A 199 -14.40 -9.87 2.18
N GLY A 200 -14.24 -11.08 2.68
CA GLY A 200 -13.72 -12.22 1.93
C GLY A 200 -14.44 -13.49 2.32
N LEU A 201 -14.59 -14.41 1.37
CA LEU A 201 -15.07 -15.75 1.63
C LEU A 201 -13.85 -16.66 1.84
N ALA A 202 -13.79 -17.35 2.97
CA ALA A 202 -12.75 -18.30 3.29
C ALA A 202 -13.36 -19.70 3.40
N ARG A 203 -12.76 -20.70 2.74
CA ARG A 203 -13.08 -22.11 2.96
C ARG A 203 -11.93 -22.80 3.67
N TRP A 204 -12.26 -23.43 4.78
CA TRP A 204 -11.33 -24.18 5.59
C TRP A 204 -11.70 -25.66 5.60
N TRP A 205 -10.69 -26.52 5.51
CA TRP A 205 -10.83 -27.97 5.61
C TRP A 205 -10.20 -28.43 6.93
N PRO A 206 -11.01 -28.84 7.91
CA PRO A 206 -10.50 -29.23 9.23
C PRO A 206 -9.67 -30.51 9.16
N ALA A 207 -8.78 -30.70 10.12
CA ALA A 207 -8.07 -31.97 10.28
C ALA A 207 -8.99 -33.06 10.84
N ASP A 208 -9.74 -32.69 11.89
CA ASP A 208 -10.79 -33.47 12.52
C ASP A 208 -12.16 -32.91 12.07
N GLY A 209 -12.91 -33.69 11.31
CA GLY A 209 -14.20 -33.28 10.78
C GLY A 209 -15.36 -33.43 11.76
N SER A 210 -15.14 -33.84 13.01
CA SER A 210 -16.23 -33.93 13.99
C SER A 210 -16.81 -32.55 14.30
N ALA A 211 -18.15 -32.46 14.41
CA ALA A 211 -18.84 -31.19 14.64
C ALA A 211 -18.34 -30.45 15.89
N ASP A 212 -18.01 -31.16 16.97
CA ASP A 212 -17.49 -30.58 18.21
C ASP A 212 -16.09 -29.96 18.03
N ALA A 213 -15.18 -30.67 17.35
CA ALA A 213 -13.85 -30.17 17.05
C ALA A 213 -13.92 -28.94 16.14
N VAL A 214 -14.75 -29.01 15.09
CA VAL A 214 -14.97 -27.90 14.16
C VAL A 214 -15.55 -26.68 14.88
N ASN A 215 -16.53 -26.86 15.77
CA ASN A 215 -17.09 -25.74 16.54
C ASN A 215 -16.06 -25.09 17.48
N ALA A 216 -15.21 -25.87 18.13
CA ALA A 216 -14.14 -25.35 18.98
C ALA A 216 -13.13 -24.53 18.16
N ASP A 217 -12.71 -25.07 17.03
CA ASP A 217 -11.79 -24.42 16.09
C ASP A 217 -12.39 -23.12 15.51
N LEU A 218 -13.67 -23.11 15.15
CA LEU A 218 -14.35 -21.90 14.65
C LEU A 218 -14.41 -20.79 15.69
N ARG A 219 -14.62 -21.13 16.97
CA ARG A 219 -14.56 -20.14 18.07
C ARG A 219 -13.16 -19.58 18.22
N GLU A 220 -12.13 -20.42 18.16
CA GLU A 220 -10.74 -19.97 18.22
C GLU A 220 -10.39 -19.04 17.04
N MET A 221 -10.77 -19.42 15.81
CA MET A 221 -10.59 -18.55 14.64
C MET A 221 -11.31 -17.21 14.82
N ALA A 222 -12.57 -17.22 15.25
CA ALA A 222 -13.35 -16.00 15.45
C ALA A 222 -12.71 -15.08 16.50
N LEU A 223 -12.20 -15.63 17.61
CA LEU A 223 -11.49 -14.87 18.64
C LEU A 223 -10.21 -14.22 18.09
N THR A 224 -9.36 -14.98 17.40
CA THR A 224 -8.13 -14.42 16.81
C THR A 224 -8.43 -13.35 15.77
N MET A 225 -9.43 -13.58 14.91
CA MET A 225 -9.83 -12.60 13.90
C MET A 225 -10.40 -11.34 14.53
N TRP A 226 -11.14 -11.46 15.63
CA TRP A 226 -11.63 -10.32 16.39
C TRP A 226 -10.49 -9.45 16.94
N GLU A 227 -9.43 -10.06 17.47
CA GLU A 227 -8.25 -9.33 17.99
C GLU A 227 -7.49 -8.52 16.94
N VAL A 228 -7.67 -8.84 15.66
CA VAL A 228 -7.11 -8.09 14.51
C VAL A 228 -8.17 -7.25 13.78
N GLY A 229 -9.35 -7.09 14.37
CA GLY A 229 -10.41 -6.20 13.89
C GLY A 229 -11.37 -6.81 12.87
N TYR A 230 -11.34 -8.13 12.65
CA TYR A 230 -12.25 -8.83 11.75
C TYR A 230 -13.34 -9.58 12.51
N ARG A 231 -14.47 -9.80 11.86
CA ARG A 231 -15.56 -10.68 12.27
C ARG A 231 -15.53 -11.93 11.41
N VAL A 232 -15.96 -13.04 11.99
CA VAL A 232 -16.14 -14.32 11.29
C VAL A 232 -17.57 -14.74 11.44
N ARG A 233 -18.25 -15.00 10.31
CA ARG A 233 -19.62 -15.52 10.28
C ARG A 233 -19.63 -16.83 9.51
N THR A 234 -20.17 -17.87 10.12
CA THR A 234 -20.42 -19.15 9.47
C THR A 234 -21.81 -19.14 8.84
N GLN A 235 -22.07 -20.05 7.92
CA GLN A 235 -23.45 -20.28 7.47
C GLN A 235 -24.30 -20.73 8.67
N GLU A 236 -25.50 -20.16 8.86
CA GLU A 236 -26.39 -20.40 10.02
C GLU A 236 -26.96 -21.83 10.12
N ARG A 237 -26.49 -22.76 9.29
CA ARG A 237 -26.93 -24.15 9.31
C ARG A 237 -26.15 -24.91 10.38
N SER A 238 -26.84 -25.77 11.13
CA SER A 238 -26.18 -26.73 12.02
C SER A 238 -25.16 -27.56 11.24
N LEU A 239 -23.97 -27.75 11.81
CA LEU A 239 -22.94 -28.59 11.21
C LEU A 239 -23.42 -30.05 11.19
N PRO A 240 -23.21 -30.79 10.09
CA PRO A 240 -23.40 -32.23 10.07
C PRO A 240 -22.41 -32.93 11.01
N ASP A 241 -22.69 -34.18 11.39
CA ASP A 241 -21.83 -34.98 12.27
C ASP A 241 -20.38 -35.11 11.75
N VAL A 242 -20.22 -35.10 10.42
CA VAL A 242 -18.93 -35.09 9.73
C VAL A 242 -18.86 -33.93 8.76
N VAL A 243 -17.89 -33.05 8.96
CA VAL A 243 -17.67 -31.82 8.21
C VAL A 243 -16.40 -31.95 7.37
N GLU A 244 -16.55 -31.92 6.05
CA GLU A 244 -15.41 -31.96 5.13
C GLU A 244 -14.76 -30.58 4.96
N SER A 245 -15.57 -29.52 4.99
CA SER A 245 -15.13 -28.13 4.90
C SER A 245 -16.16 -27.17 5.47
N VAL A 246 -15.71 -25.98 5.87
CA VAL A 246 -16.55 -24.90 6.37
C VAL A 246 -16.27 -23.64 5.55
N ASP A 247 -17.35 -23.00 5.10
CA ASP A 247 -17.32 -21.67 4.50
C ASP A 247 -17.54 -20.59 5.57
N LEU A 248 -16.64 -19.61 5.58
CA LEU A 248 -16.56 -18.51 6.54
C LEU A 248 -16.62 -17.20 5.77
N LEU A 249 -17.59 -16.37 6.11
CA LEU A 249 -17.56 -14.98 5.71
C LEU A 249 -16.72 -14.23 6.74
N VAL A 250 -15.61 -13.65 6.29
CA VAL A 250 -14.69 -12.91 7.13
C VAL A 250 -14.67 -11.46 6.68
N TYR A 251 -15.00 -10.55 7.59
CA TYR A 251 -15.23 -9.15 7.22
C TYR A 251 -14.72 -8.19 8.28
N ARG A 252 -14.46 -6.94 7.91
CA ARG A 252 -14.13 -5.87 8.85
C ARG A 252 -15.28 -4.88 8.85
N GLU A 253 -15.71 -4.45 10.04
CA GLU A 253 -16.74 -3.43 10.18
C GLU A 253 -16.15 -2.06 9.83
N ALA A 254 -16.91 -1.23 9.11
CA ALA A 254 -16.55 0.16 8.86
C ALA A 254 -16.40 0.89 10.21
N ALA A 255 -15.37 1.74 10.35
CA ALA A 255 -15.25 2.60 11.52
C ALA A 255 -16.50 3.48 11.65
N ALA A 256 -17.06 3.59 12.86
CA ALA A 256 -18.32 4.29 13.11
C ALA A 256 -18.33 5.76 12.67
N ASP A 257 -17.16 6.35 12.43
CA ASP A 257 -16.99 7.74 11.99
C ASP A 257 -17.13 7.96 10.48
N ALA A 258 -17.42 6.91 9.69
CA ALA A 258 -17.56 6.99 8.23
C ALA A 258 -19.01 7.21 7.74
N VAL A 259 -19.98 7.36 8.65
CA VAL A 259 -21.39 7.63 8.33
C VAL A 259 -21.83 8.90 9.05
N ALA A 260 -21.44 10.05 8.50
CA ALA A 260 -22.01 11.36 8.78
C ALA A 260 -22.20 12.14 7.47
#